data_AF-A0A5C8S2H8-F1
#
_entry.id   AF-A0A5C8S2H8-F1
#
_cell.length_a   1.000
_cell.length_b   1.000
_cell.length_c   1.000
_cell.angle_alpha   90.00
_cell.angle_beta   90.00
_cell.angle_gamma   90.00
#
_symmetry.space_group_name_H-M   'P 1'
#
loop_
_entity.id
_entity.type
_entity.pdbx_description
1 polymer ?
#
loop_
_entity_poly.entity_id
_entity_poly.type
_entity_poly.pdbx_seq_one_letter_code
_entity_poly.pdbx_strand_id
1 'polypeptide(L)'
;MSRTFEARLAKVEQAIAPKQRSHEDWVAILATEPAPTEAQTVAMDAEIEAEAIAEHGSLAAAARAAYLKANRTRDPLDGFLAVDLESRAMAERSAAATTRSLPLH
;
A
#
# COMPACT_ATOMS: atom_id res chain seq x y z
N MET A 1 -38.79 8.18 -10.78
CA MET A 1 -38.78 7.16 -9.71
C MET A 1 -39.03 7.87 -8.38
N SER A 2 -39.78 7.28 -7.45
CA SER A 2 -40.15 7.96 -6.19
C SER A 2 -39.03 7.86 -5.16
N ARG A 3 -38.68 8.98 -4.50
CA ARG A 3 -37.65 9.06 -3.43
C ARG A 3 -37.85 8.04 -2.31
N THR A 4 -39.09 7.56 -2.10
CA THR A 4 -39.44 6.54 -1.11
C THR A 4 -39.00 5.13 -1.50
N PHE A 5 -38.88 4.84 -2.79
CA PHE A 5 -38.41 3.55 -3.28
C PHE A 5 -36.89 3.43 -3.16
N GLU A 6 -36.17 4.51 -3.48
CA GLU A 6 -34.71 4.62 -3.29
C GLU A 6 -34.31 4.45 -1.82
N ALA A 7 -35.00 5.11 -0.90
CA ALA A 7 -34.74 4.97 0.54
C ALA A 7 -35.01 3.54 1.06
N ARG A 8 -36.00 2.85 0.49
CA ARG A 8 -36.28 1.44 0.83
C ARG A 8 -35.21 0.50 0.28
N LEU A 9 -34.73 0.74 -0.94
CA LEU A 9 -33.66 -0.04 -1.56
C LEU A 9 -32.35 0.09 -0.75
N ALA A 10 -31.96 1.31 -0.39
CA ALA A 10 -30.77 1.56 0.43
C ALA A 10 -30.81 0.84 1.79
N LYS A 11 -32.01 0.72 2.40
CA LYS A 11 -32.18 -0.01 3.67
C LYS A 11 -32.04 -1.52 3.51
N VAL A 12 -32.49 -2.08 2.39
CA VAL A 12 -32.32 -3.49 2.05
C VAL A 12 -30.86 -3.78 1.72
N GLU A 13 -30.20 -2.92 0.95
CA GLU A 13 -28.78 -3.02 0.62
C GLU A 13 -27.90 -2.95 1.88
N GLN A 14 -28.18 -2.02 2.81
CA GLN A 14 -27.50 -1.98 4.11
C GLN A 14 -27.74 -3.22 4.98
N ALA A 15 -28.93 -3.84 4.87
CA ALA A 15 -29.25 -5.06 5.63
C ALA A 15 -28.55 -6.31 5.08
N ILE A 16 -28.20 -6.31 3.78
CA ILE A 16 -27.48 -7.39 3.10
C ILE A 16 -25.97 -7.15 3.13
N ALA A 17 -25.54 -5.89 3.28
CA ALA A 17 -24.13 -5.53 3.37
C ALA A 17 -23.47 -6.30 4.51
N PRO A 18 -22.32 -6.96 4.27
CA PRO A 18 -21.53 -7.56 5.33
C PRO A 18 -21.30 -6.51 6.42
N LYS A 19 -21.63 -6.84 7.67
CA LYS A 19 -21.34 -5.95 8.79
C LYS A 19 -19.85 -5.66 8.76
N GLN A 20 -19.49 -4.39 8.59
CA GLN A 20 -18.12 -3.96 8.75
C GLN A 20 -17.71 -4.30 10.19
N ARG A 21 -16.60 -5.03 10.31
CA ARG A 21 -16.01 -5.36 11.60
C ARG A 21 -15.60 -4.09 12.31
N SER A 22 -15.82 -4.04 13.62
CA SER A 22 -15.37 -2.93 14.44
C SER A 22 -13.85 -2.90 14.56
N HIS A 23 -13.28 -1.78 15.02
CA HIS A 23 -11.85 -1.70 15.33
C HIS A 23 -11.43 -2.76 16.36
N GLU A 24 -12.24 -2.98 17.40
CA GLU A 24 -11.99 -3.98 18.44
C GLU A 24 -11.98 -5.40 17.87
N ASP A 25 -12.88 -5.71 16.92
CA ASP A 25 -12.89 -7.01 16.23
C ASP A 25 -11.59 -7.22 15.45
N TRP A 26 -11.06 -6.18 14.80
CA TRP A 26 -9.79 -6.27 14.07
C TRP A 26 -8.60 -6.47 15.01
N VAL A 27 -8.56 -5.74 16.13
CA VAL A 27 -7.49 -5.91 17.13
C VAL A 27 -7.52 -7.32 17.71
N ALA A 28 -8.71 -7.87 17.98
CA ALA A 28 -8.85 -9.23 18.48
C ALA A 28 -8.35 -10.29 17.48
N ILE A 29 -8.59 -10.08 16.18
CA ILE A 29 -8.09 -10.96 15.11
C ILE A 29 -6.56 -10.88 15.00
N LEU A 30 -6.01 -9.66 14.96
CA LEU A 30 -4.55 -9.48 14.86
C LEU A 30 -3.82 -10.04 16.09
N ALA A 31 -4.47 -10.05 17.26
CA ALA A 31 -3.91 -10.66 18.46
C ALA A 31 -3.87 -12.20 18.42
N THR A 32 -4.70 -12.84 17.60
CA THR A 32 -4.74 -14.32 17.47
C THR A 32 -3.94 -14.83 16.29
N GLU A 33 -3.64 -13.97 15.31
CA GLU A 33 -2.79 -14.33 14.18
C GLU A 33 -1.31 -14.44 14.60
N PRO A 34 -0.60 -15.50 14.15
CA PRO A 34 0.83 -15.59 14.39
C PRO A 34 1.54 -14.45 13.67
N ALA A 35 2.56 -13.89 14.32
CA ALA A 35 3.41 -12.89 13.68
C ALA A 35 4.00 -13.46 12.38
N PRO A 36 4.07 -12.66 11.29
CA PRO A 36 4.65 -13.12 10.04
C PRO A 36 6.13 -13.46 10.25
N THR A 37 6.57 -14.51 9.57
CA THR A 37 7.98 -14.85 9.47
C THR A 37 8.72 -13.83 8.62
N GLU A 38 10.04 -13.70 8.79
CA GLU A 38 10.86 -12.79 7.97
C GLU A 38 10.68 -13.03 6.47
N ALA A 39 10.60 -14.30 6.04
CA ALA A 39 10.37 -14.65 4.65
C ALA A 39 9.01 -14.17 4.13
N GLN A 40 7.96 -14.23 4.96
CA GLN A 40 6.64 -13.70 4.62
C GLN A 40 6.65 -12.18 4.53
N THR A 41 7.33 -11.50 5.47
CA THR A 41 7.48 -10.04 5.42
C THR A 41 8.19 -9.59 4.16
N VAL A 42 9.30 -10.24 3.78
CA VAL A 42 10.03 -9.93 2.54
C VAL A 42 9.16 -10.17 1.30
N ALA A 43 8.37 -11.24 1.28
CA ALA A 43 7.46 -11.51 0.17
C ALA A 43 6.38 -10.43 0.06
N MET A 44 5.78 -10.02 1.18
CA MET A 44 4.80 -8.94 1.21
C MET A 44 5.40 -7.61 0.77
N ASP A 45 6.61 -7.28 1.20
CA ASP A 45 7.33 -6.08 0.75
C ASP A 45 7.54 -6.09 -0.76
N ALA A 46 7.92 -7.24 -1.33
CA ALA A 46 8.10 -7.39 -2.77
C ALA A 46 6.78 -7.26 -3.55
N GLU A 47 5.67 -7.77 -3.02
CA GLU A 47 4.34 -7.61 -3.61
C GLU A 47 3.90 -6.14 -3.64
N ILE A 48 4.10 -5.42 -2.52
CA ILE A 48 3.81 -3.99 -2.41
C ILE A 48 4.63 -3.20 -3.44
N GLU A 49 5.92 -3.51 -3.57
CA GLU A 49 6.79 -2.88 -4.57
C GLU A 49 6.32 -3.16 -6.00
N ALA A 50 5.94 -4.40 -6.30
CA ALA A 50 5.45 -4.78 -7.62
C ALA A 50 4.17 -4.03 -7.99
N GLU A 51 3.25 -3.85 -7.05
CA GLU A 51 2.02 -3.07 -7.25
C GLU A 51 2.34 -1.59 -7.51
N ALA A 52 3.23 -0.99 -6.72
CA ALA A 52 3.66 0.39 -6.91
C ALA A 52 4.35 0.60 -8.27
N ILE A 53 5.16 -0.36 -8.72
CA ILE A 53 5.79 -0.35 -10.05
C ILE A 53 4.74 -0.56 -11.15
N ALA A 54 3.76 -1.42 -10.96
CA ALA A 54 2.70 -1.63 -11.94
C ALA A 54 1.86 -0.35 -12.17
N GLU A 55 1.58 0.40 -11.11
CA GLU A 55 0.83 1.66 -11.19
C GLU A 55 1.67 2.82 -11.75
N HIS A 56 2.92 2.98 -11.30
CA HIS A 56 3.73 4.18 -11.58
C HIS A 56 4.90 3.95 -12.55
N GLY A 57 5.12 2.71 -12.97
CA GLY A 57 6.20 2.29 -13.88
C GLY A 57 7.58 2.15 -13.23
N SER A 58 7.82 2.76 -12.06
CA SER A 58 9.05 2.59 -11.28
C SER A 58 8.88 3.05 -9.84
N LEU A 59 9.71 2.55 -8.92
CA LEU A 59 9.74 3.01 -7.52
C LEU A 59 10.06 4.51 -7.42
N ALA A 60 10.94 5.04 -8.28
CA ALA A 60 11.26 6.46 -8.30
C ALA A 60 10.06 7.33 -8.72
N ALA A 61 9.24 6.85 -9.66
CA ALA A 61 8.01 7.52 -10.05
C ALA A 61 6.94 7.45 -8.95
N ALA A 62 6.82 6.29 -8.28
CA ALA A 62 5.94 6.10 -7.14
C ALA A 62 6.29 7.04 -5.98
N ALA A 63 7.58 7.13 -5.62
CA ALA A 63 8.07 8.06 -4.59
C ALA A 63 7.72 9.52 -4.90
N ARG A 64 7.88 9.93 -6.16
CA ARG A 64 7.50 11.28 -6.62
C ARG A 64 5.99 11.51 -6.53
N ALA A 65 5.18 10.54 -6.92
CA ALA A 65 3.73 10.63 -6.82
C ALA A 65 3.28 10.76 -5.36
N ALA A 66 3.84 9.94 -4.47
CA ALA A 66 3.59 10.02 -3.02
C ALA A 66 4.01 11.38 -2.44
N TYR A 67 5.16 11.92 -2.84
CA TYR A 67 5.62 13.24 -2.39
C TYR A 67 4.70 14.38 -2.86
N LEU A 68 4.24 14.34 -4.12
CA LEU A 68 3.28 15.31 -4.64
C LEU A 68 1.93 15.24 -3.90
N LYS A 69 1.48 14.02 -3.61
CA LYS A 69 0.27 13.78 -2.81
C LYS A 69 0.45 14.33 -1.39
N ALA A 70 1.55 14.01 -0.71
CA ALA A 70 1.87 14.49 0.64
C ALA A 70 1.88 16.02 0.74
N ASN A 71 2.47 16.71 -0.24
CA ASN A 71 2.46 18.18 -0.26
C ASN A 71 1.06 18.77 -0.44
N ARG A 72 0.19 18.06 -1.17
CA ARG A 72 -1.19 18.47 -1.41
C ARG A 72 -2.10 18.18 -0.22
N THR A 73 -1.99 17.00 0.39
CA THR A 73 -2.86 16.52 1.48
C THR A 73 -2.36 16.99 2.84
N ARG A 74 -1.06 17.28 2.97
CA ARG A 74 -0.33 17.46 4.24
C ARG A 74 -0.49 16.26 5.18
N ASP A 75 -0.76 15.08 4.62
CA ASP A 75 -0.89 13.85 5.37
C ASP A 75 0.50 13.31 5.73
N PRO A 76 0.82 13.11 7.02
CA PRO A 76 2.09 12.55 7.43
C PRO A 76 2.31 11.11 6.93
N LEU A 77 1.24 10.34 6.69
CA LEU A 77 1.34 8.99 6.13
C LEU A 77 1.85 9.02 4.69
N ASP A 78 1.32 9.93 3.87
CA ASP A 78 1.79 10.15 2.50
C ASP A 78 3.27 10.60 2.49
N GLY A 79 3.67 11.41 3.47
CA GLY A 79 5.05 11.84 3.64
C GLY A 79 5.99 10.68 3.98
N PHE A 80 5.59 9.81 4.91
CA PHE A 80 6.34 8.60 5.25
C PHE A 80 6.51 7.67 4.04
N LEU A 81 5.41 7.41 3.32
CA LEU A 81 5.43 6.56 2.11
C LEU A 81 6.39 7.11 1.03
N ALA A 82 6.42 8.42 0.84
CA ALA A 82 7.34 9.04 -0.12
C ALA A 82 8.82 8.79 0.23
N VAL A 83 9.18 8.90 1.51
CA VAL A 83 10.56 8.68 1.99
C VAL A 83 10.96 7.20 1.91
N ASP A 84 10.04 6.30 2.25
CA ASP A 84 10.28 4.85 2.16
C ASP A 84 10.53 4.41 0.70
N LEU A 85 9.65 4.82 -0.21
CA LEU A 85 9.79 4.53 -1.65
C LEU A 85 11.06 5.15 -2.24
N GLU A 86 11.45 6.36 -1.81
CA GLU A 86 12.70 6.98 -2.25
C GLU A 86 13.93 6.19 -1.78
N SER A 87 13.92 5.71 -0.54
CA SER A 87 15.00 4.89 0.03
C SER A 87 15.15 3.57 -0.73
N ARG A 88 14.03 2.90 -1.02
CA ARG A 88 14.01 1.66 -1.83
C ARG A 88 14.52 1.91 -3.26
N ALA A 89 14.08 3.00 -3.91
CA ALA A 89 14.58 3.39 -5.23
C ALA A 89 16.09 3.71 -5.24
N MET A 90 16.63 4.29 -4.15
CA MET A 90 18.08 4.51 -3.99
C MET A 90 18.85 3.21 -3.82
N ALA A 91 18.32 2.25 -3.06
CA ALA A 91 18.90 0.92 -2.90
C ALA A 91 18.97 0.17 -4.24
N GLU A 92 17.89 0.19 -5.03
CA GLU A 92 17.83 -0.41 -6.36
C GLU A 92 18.89 0.18 -7.31
N ARG A 93 19.01 1.51 -7.35
CA ARG A 93 20.03 2.19 -8.17
C ARG A 93 21.45 1.81 -7.77
N SER A 94 21.70 1.69 -6.47
CA SER A 94 23.02 1.32 -5.93
C SER A 94 23.38 -0.13 -6.24
N ALA A 95 22.40 -1.04 -6.14
CA ALA A 95 22.55 -2.43 -6.55
C ALA A 95 22.83 -2.53 -8.06
N ALA A 96 22.07 -1.82 -8.90
CA ALA A 96 22.25 -1.80 -10.35
C ALA A 96 23.62 -1.21 -10.77
N ALA A 97 24.13 -0.21 -10.05
CA ALA A 97 25.45 0.38 -10.30
C ALA A 97 26.59 -0.60 -9.95
N THR A 98 26.43 -1.34 -8.85
CA THR A 98 27.41 -2.35 -8.40
C THR A 98 27.53 -3.50 -9.40
N THR A 99 26.41 -4.00 -9.92
CA THR A 99 26.40 -5.10 -10.90
C THR A 99 27.03 -4.69 -12.24
N ARG A 100 26.94 -3.42 -12.64
CA ARG A 100 27.56 -2.90 -13.88
C ARG A 100 29.07 -2.69 -13.78
N SER A 101 29.63 -2.72 -12.57
CA SER A 101 31.05 -2.44 -12.32
C SER A 101 31.91 -3.71 -12.15
N LEU A 102 31.35 -4.91 -12.30
CA LEU A 102 32.09 -6.17 -12.27
C LEU A 102 32.79 -6.40 -13.64
N PRO A 103 34.13 -6.49 -13.68
CA PRO A 103 34.83 -6.84 -14.90
C PRO A 103 34.57 -8.32 -15.25
N LEU A 104 34.19 -8.57 -16.50
CA LEU A 104 34.20 -9.90 -17.10
C LEU A 104 35.65 -10.39 -17.11
N HIS A 105 35.98 -11.35 -16.25
CA HIS A 105 37.22 -12.13 -16.32
C HIS A 105 37.00 -13.41 -17.11
#